data_AF-A0A413B4J2-F1
#
_entry.id   AF-A0A413B4J2-F1
#
_cell.length_a   1.000
_cell.length_b   1.000
_cell.length_c   1.000
_cell.angle_alpha   90.00
_cell.angle_beta   90.00
_cell.angle_gamma   90.00
#
_symmetry.space_group_name_H-M   'P 1'
#
loop_
_entity.id
_entity.type
_entity.pdbx_description
1 polymer ?
#
loop_
_entity_poly.entity_id
_entity_poly.type
_entity_poly.pdbx_seq_one_letter_code
_entity_poly.pdbx_strand_id
1 'polypeptide(L)'
;MRDYTVKIIIATHKKYQMPKDDMYLPLHVGAEGKLDENENDLDLGYTKDNSGDNISNLNASFCELTGLYWAWKNIDADYIGLAHYRRHFSLKKKAGFENVLTYSELKPYLGKIKVFVPNKRKYYIETLYSHYEHTHYKEQLDETR
;
A
#
# COMPACT_ATOMS: atom_id res chain seq x y z
N MET A 1 0.12 10.78 -27.36
CA MET A 1 0.30 9.68 -26.38
C MET A 1 -0.82 9.81 -25.36
N ARG A 2 -1.47 8.71 -24.97
CA ARG A 2 -2.45 8.72 -23.87
C ARG A 2 -1.71 9.06 -22.57
N ASP A 3 -2.20 10.04 -21.83
CA ASP A 3 -1.74 10.27 -20.45
C ASP A 3 -2.46 9.25 -19.55
N TYR A 4 -1.69 8.52 -18.75
CA TYR A 4 -2.19 7.50 -17.83
C TYR A 4 -2.30 8.06 -16.42
N THR A 5 -3.43 7.86 -15.75
CA THR A 5 -3.60 8.28 -14.35
C THR A 5 -3.01 7.24 -13.40
N VAL A 6 -2.34 7.71 -12.35
CA VAL A 6 -1.69 6.84 -11.35
C VAL A 6 -2.12 7.30 -9.95
N LYS A 7 -2.56 6.36 -9.13
CA LYS A 7 -2.79 6.58 -7.69
C LYS A 7 -2.13 5.48 -6.86
N ILE A 8 -1.18 5.87 -6.03
CA ILE A 8 -0.49 5.01 -5.08
C ILE A 8 -0.94 5.37 -3.68
N ILE A 9 -1.61 4.43 -3.03
CA ILE A 9 -2.06 4.58 -1.66
C ILE A 9 -0.89 4.41 -0.72
N ILE A 10 -0.72 5.36 0.19
CA ILE A 10 0.24 5.26 1.30
C ILE A 10 -0.52 4.81 2.54
N ALA A 11 -0.47 3.51 2.83
CA ALA A 11 -1.12 2.93 3.99
C ALA A 11 -0.41 3.38 5.28
N THR A 12 -1.18 4.02 6.17
CA THR A 12 -0.70 4.50 7.46
C THR A 12 -1.75 4.33 8.57
N HIS A 13 -1.29 4.21 9.82
CA HIS A 13 -2.11 4.22 11.02
C HIS A 13 -1.74 5.38 11.97
N LYS A 14 -0.88 6.31 11.49
CA LYS A 14 -0.44 7.49 12.24
C LYS A 14 0.06 8.60 11.33
N LYS A 15 0.21 9.82 11.86
CA LYS A 15 0.84 10.93 11.13
C LYS A 15 2.30 10.59 10.79
N TYR A 16 2.68 10.87 9.55
CA TYR A 16 4.04 10.65 9.06
C TYR A 16 4.37 11.59 7.89
N GLN A 17 5.65 11.66 7.52
CA GLN A 17 6.09 12.38 6.33
C GLN A 17 5.57 11.68 5.06
N MET A 18 4.79 12.41 4.24
CA MET A 18 4.16 11.87 3.03
C MET A 18 4.86 12.35 1.76
N PRO A 19 4.93 11.52 0.69
CA PRO A 19 5.48 11.94 -0.59
C PRO A 19 4.73 13.15 -1.13
N LYS A 20 5.43 14.05 -1.83
CA LYS A 20 4.85 15.31 -2.31
C LYS A 20 4.16 15.21 -3.67
N ASP A 21 4.42 14.13 -4.41
CA ASP A 21 3.87 13.95 -5.75
C ASP A 21 2.37 13.61 -5.67
N ASP A 22 1.54 14.24 -6.50
CA ASP A 22 0.08 14.10 -6.50
C ASP A 22 -0.41 12.68 -6.79
N MET A 23 0.45 11.81 -7.34
CA MET A 23 0.11 10.40 -7.50
C MET A 23 -0.03 9.67 -6.16
N TYR A 24 0.48 10.21 -5.05
CA TYR A 24 0.37 9.58 -3.74
C TYR A 24 -0.85 10.06 -2.95
N LEU A 25 -1.57 9.09 -2.37
CA LEU A 25 -2.72 9.35 -1.50
C LEU A 25 -2.47 8.73 -0.12
N PRO A 26 -2.18 9.54 0.92
CA PRO A 26 -2.17 9.07 2.29
C PRO A 26 -3.54 8.53 2.70
N LEU A 27 -3.57 7.27 3.14
CA LEU A 27 -4.80 6.59 3.57
C LEU A 27 -4.62 6.05 4.98
N HIS A 28 -5.47 6.48 5.90
CA HIS A 28 -5.63 5.91 7.22
C HIS A 28 -6.30 4.54 7.08
N VAL A 29 -5.52 3.48 7.21
CA VAL A 29 -6.00 2.10 7.12
C VAL A 29 -6.48 1.59 8.47
N GLY A 30 -7.53 0.78 8.48
CA GLY A 30 -8.16 0.30 9.71
C GLY A 30 -8.73 1.43 10.54
N ALA A 31 -9.25 2.47 9.88
CA ALA A 31 -9.83 3.64 10.52
C ALA A 31 -11.15 3.34 11.24
N GLU A 32 -11.81 2.24 10.90
CA GLU A 32 -13.09 1.84 11.50
C GLU A 32 -12.97 1.67 13.03
N GLY A 33 -13.80 2.41 13.77
CA GLY A 33 -13.84 2.37 15.23
C GLY A 33 -12.58 2.86 15.95
N LYS A 34 -11.67 3.58 15.27
CA LYS A 34 -10.49 4.17 15.92
C LYS A 34 -10.84 5.49 16.59
N LEU A 35 -10.60 5.56 17.89
CA LEU A 35 -10.82 6.75 18.71
C LEU A 35 -9.49 7.39 19.14
N ASP A 36 -9.53 8.69 19.38
CA ASP A 36 -8.46 9.45 20.02
C ASP A 36 -8.54 9.40 21.56
N GLU A 37 -7.64 10.13 22.23
CA GLU A 37 -7.58 10.18 23.70
C GLU A 37 -8.82 10.81 24.36
N ASN A 38 -9.64 11.52 23.58
CA ASN A 38 -10.86 12.19 24.03
C ASN A 38 -12.13 11.45 23.57
N GLU A 39 -12.00 10.18 23.17
CA GLU A 39 -13.10 9.33 22.67
C GLU A 39 -13.78 9.84 21.37
N ASN A 40 -13.11 10.71 20.61
CA ASN A 40 -13.60 11.15 19.29
C ASN A 40 -12.98 10.29 18.18
N ASP A 41 -13.62 10.25 17.01
CA ASP A 41 -13.06 9.57 15.84
C ASP A 41 -11.66 10.08 15.52
N LEU A 42 -10.68 9.16 15.50
CA LEU A 42 -9.28 9.49 15.24
C LEU A 42 -9.14 10.11 13.85
N ASP A 43 -8.72 11.39 13.82
CA ASP A 43 -8.45 12.12 12.59
C ASP A 43 -6.95 12.43 12.44
N LEU A 44 -6.34 11.79 11.45
CA LEU A 44 -4.95 12.03 11.07
C LEU A 44 -4.80 13.14 10.02
N GLY A 45 -5.91 13.71 9.53
CA GLY A 45 -5.94 14.63 8.38
C GLY A 45 -5.71 13.91 7.05
N TYR A 46 -5.98 12.61 6.99
CA TYR A 46 -5.82 11.77 5.80
C TYR A 46 -7.18 11.17 5.41
N THR A 47 -7.28 10.73 4.16
CA THR A 47 -8.46 9.96 3.73
C THR A 47 -8.55 8.68 4.57
N LYS A 48 -9.74 8.25 4.95
CA LYS A 48 -9.96 7.05 5.75
C LYS A 48 -10.46 5.91 4.86
N ASP A 49 -9.95 4.70 5.10
CA ASP A 49 -10.34 3.51 4.35
C ASP A 49 -11.72 2.96 4.73
N ASN A 50 -12.43 3.59 5.68
CA ASN A 50 -13.76 3.20 6.11
C ASN A 50 -14.91 4.01 5.47
N SER A 51 -14.64 4.63 4.32
CA SER A 51 -15.62 5.35 3.53
C SER A 51 -15.99 4.58 2.26
N GLY A 52 -17.17 4.82 1.67
CA GLY A 52 -17.60 4.12 0.45
C GLY A 52 -17.65 2.59 0.62
N ASP A 53 -17.39 1.84 -0.45
CA ASP A 53 -17.27 0.36 -0.38
C ASP A 53 -15.92 0.00 0.25
N ASN A 54 -15.96 -0.67 1.40
CA ASN A 54 -14.79 -0.93 2.20
C ASN A 54 -14.88 -2.18 3.08
N ILE A 55 -13.70 -2.58 3.59
CA ILE A 55 -13.51 -3.67 4.55
C ILE A 55 -12.61 -3.24 5.71
N SER A 56 -12.69 -1.96 6.11
CA SER A 56 -11.79 -1.36 7.11
C SER A 56 -11.85 -2.08 8.47
N ASN A 57 -13.03 -2.57 8.85
CA ASN A 57 -13.24 -3.38 10.05
C ASN A 57 -12.41 -4.68 10.08
N LEU A 58 -11.94 -5.17 8.94
CA LEU A 58 -11.12 -6.38 8.83
C LEU A 58 -9.61 -6.09 8.88
N ASN A 59 -9.19 -4.85 9.14
CA ASN A 59 -7.77 -4.46 9.13
C ASN A 59 -6.91 -5.26 10.10
N ALA A 60 -7.47 -5.72 11.23
CA ALA A 60 -6.76 -6.59 12.17
C ALA A 60 -6.28 -7.92 11.54
N SER A 61 -6.96 -8.39 10.49
CA SER A 61 -6.62 -9.63 9.78
C SER A 61 -6.01 -9.39 8.40
N PHE A 62 -6.43 -8.32 7.71
CA PHE A 62 -6.04 -8.03 6.32
C PHE A 62 -4.96 -6.96 6.20
N CYS A 63 -4.63 -6.25 7.28
CA CYS A 63 -3.62 -5.19 7.31
C CYS A 63 -3.81 -4.19 6.14
N GLU A 64 -2.74 -3.84 5.42
CA GLU A 64 -2.76 -2.86 4.32
C GLU A 64 -3.66 -3.26 3.14
N LEU A 65 -4.12 -4.51 3.07
CA LEU A 65 -5.06 -4.95 2.03
C LEU A 65 -6.42 -4.25 2.15
N THR A 66 -6.82 -3.77 3.34
CA THR A 66 -8.05 -2.97 3.47
C THR A 66 -7.95 -1.67 2.67
N GLY A 67 -6.77 -1.04 2.69
CA GLY A 67 -6.49 0.16 1.90
C GLY A 67 -6.43 -0.09 0.40
N LEU A 68 -5.86 -1.23 -0.02
CA LEU A 68 -5.86 -1.62 -1.44
C LEU A 68 -7.27 -1.95 -1.95
N TYR A 69 -8.07 -2.65 -1.15
CA TYR A 69 -9.47 -2.92 -1.46
C TYR A 69 -10.25 -1.61 -1.61
N TRP A 70 -10.12 -0.70 -0.65
CA TRP A 70 -10.76 0.61 -0.70
C TRP A 70 -10.39 1.37 -1.98
N ALA A 71 -9.11 1.40 -2.33
CA ALA A 71 -8.66 2.08 -3.55
C ALA A 71 -9.23 1.44 -4.83
N TRP A 72 -9.26 0.11 -4.90
CA TRP A 72 -9.88 -0.61 -6.01
C TRP A 72 -11.34 -0.22 -6.21
N LYS A 73 -12.09 -0.01 -5.12
CA LYS A 73 -13.52 0.29 -5.18
C LYS A 73 -13.85 1.77 -5.37
N ASN A 74 -13.00 2.66 -4.87
CA ASN A 74 -13.35 4.08 -4.71
C ASN A 74 -12.48 5.02 -5.56
N ILE A 75 -11.44 4.53 -6.24
CA ILE A 75 -10.57 5.34 -7.09
C ILE A 75 -10.66 4.89 -8.54
N ASP A 76 -10.95 5.84 -9.42
CA ASP A 76 -10.83 5.67 -10.87
C ASP A 76 -9.44 6.11 -11.34
N ALA A 77 -8.55 5.14 -11.60
CA ALA A 77 -7.22 5.38 -12.14
C ALA A 77 -6.76 4.23 -13.04
N ASP A 78 -5.96 4.52 -14.08
CA ASP A 78 -5.39 3.49 -14.96
C ASP A 78 -4.41 2.57 -14.21
N TYR A 79 -3.71 3.11 -13.21
CA TYR A 79 -2.80 2.37 -12.33
C TYR A 79 -3.10 2.67 -10.85
N ILE A 80 -3.42 1.61 -10.10
CA ILE A 80 -3.59 1.65 -8.64
C ILE A 80 -2.40 0.92 -7.99
N GLY A 81 -1.80 1.54 -6.98
CA GLY A 81 -0.67 0.98 -6.24
C GLY A 81 -0.83 1.10 -4.73
N LEU A 82 -0.01 0.34 -4.01
CA LEU A 82 0.05 0.35 -2.55
C LEU A 82 1.51 0.48 -2.12
N ALA A 83 1.77 1.37 -1.17
CA ALA A 83 3.03 1.47 -0.45
C ALA A 83 2.77 1.70 1.05
N HIS A 84 3.73 1.31 1.87
CA HIS A 84 3.67 1.53 3.31
C HIS A 84 4.24 2.91 3.64
N TYR A 85 3.74 3.58 4.67
CA TYR A 85 4.14 4.94 5.05
C TYR A 85 5.65 5.20 5.27
N ARG A 86 6.44 4.13 5.46
CA ARG A 86 7.92 4.20 5.59
C ARG A 86 8.70 3.55 4.44
N ARG A 87 8.03 2.88 3.51
CA ARG A 87 8.69 2.10 2.45
C ARG A 87 8.05 2.47 1.12
N HIS A 88 8.81 3.22 0.33
CA HIS A 88 8.37 3.77 -0.94
C HIS A 88 9.18 3.17 -2.08
N PHE A 89 8.62 3.21 -3.29
CA PHE A 89 9.35 2.85 -4.49
C PHE A 89 10.42 3.88 -4.80
N SER A 90 11.52 3.43 -5.40
CA SER A 90 12.59 4.27 -5.93
C SER A 90 13.24 3.59 -7.11
N LEU A 91 13.67 4.37 -8.11
CA LEU A 91 14.53 3.88 -9.20
C LEU A 91 16.02 3.86 -8.83
N LYS A 92 16.39 4.55 -7.74
CA LYS A 92 17.78 4.70 -7.30
C LYS A 92 18.03 3.81 -6.08
N LYS A 93 19.22 3.23 -5.99
CA LYS A 93 19.67 2.50 -4.78
C LYS A 93 20.17 3.45 -3.68
N LYS A 94 19.43 4.54 -3.44
CA LYS A 94 19.75 5.52 -2.40
C LYS A 94 18.61 5.59 -1.41
N ALA A 95 18.94 5.52 -0.12
CA ALA A 95 18.00 5.80 0.94
C ALA A 95 17.73 7.30 1.01
N GLY A 96 16.54 7.68 1.47
CA GLY A 96 16.15 9.08 1.61
C GLY A 96 14.82 9.38 0.94
N PHE A 97 14.10 10.34 1.51
CA PHE A 97 12.77 10.72 1.07
C PHE A 97 12.78 11.47 -0.27
N GLU A 98 13.90 12.09 -0.59
CA GLU A 98 14.18 12.75 -1.87
C GLU A 98 14.32 11.78 -3.05
N ASN A 99 14.48 10.48 -2.78
CA ASN A 99 14.57 9.44 -3.80
C ASN A 99 13.25 8.69 -4.01
N VAL A 100 12.16 9.10 -3.34
CA VAL A 100 10.84 8.53 -3.57
C VAL A 100 10.45 8.74 -5.04
N LEU A 101 9.99 7.67 -5.68
CA LEU A 101 9.59 7.66 -7.09
C LEU A 101 8.59 8.80 -7.35
N THR A 102 8.83 9.57 -8.41
CA THR A 102 7.91 10.61 -8.89
C THR A 102 7.11 10.15 -10.10
N TYR A 103 6.00 10.82 -10.39
CA TYR A 103 5.20 10.56 -11.58
C TYR A 103 6.03 10.78 -12.85
N SER A 104 6.86 11.84 -12.88
CA SER A 104 7.76 12.13 -14.00
C SER A 104 8.75 10.98 -14.29
N GLU A 105 9.25 10.32 -13.25
CA GLU A 105 10.12 9.14 -13.39
C GLU A 105 9.34 7.89 -13.85
N LEU A 106 8.08 7.75 -13.43
CA LEU A 106 7.23 6.61 -13.79
C LEU A 106 6.64 6.73 -15.21
N LYS A 107 6.32 7.96 -15.65
CA LYS A 107 5.61 8.28 -16.91
C LYS A 107 6.15 7.55 -18.15
N PRO A 108 7.47 7.42 -18.39
CA PRO A 108 8.01 6.75 -19.58
C PRO A 108 7.67 5.26 -19.70
N TYR A 109 7.27 4.63 -18.59
CA TYR A 109 6.97 3.21 -18.47
C TYR A 109 5.47 2.89 -18.53
N LEU A 110 4.62 3.89 -18.27
CA LEU A 110 3.16 3.73 -18.29
C LEU A 110 2.70 3.32 -19.71
N GLY A 111 1.73 2.40 -19.77
CA GLY A 111 1.25 1.77 -21.00
C GLY A 111 2.15 0.69 -21.59
N LYS A 112 3.44 0.63 -21.21
CA LYS A 112 4.38 -0.42 -21.64
C LYS A 112 4.48 -1.54 -20.61
N ILE A 113 4.50 -1.17 -19.33
CA ILE A 113 4.57 -2.10 -18.19
C ILE A 113 3.19 -2.15 -17.55
N LYS A 114 2.67 -3.36 -17.34
CA LYS A 114 1.36 -3.59 -16.74
C LYS A 114 1.41 -3.60 -15.21
N VAL A 115 2.50 -4.11 -14.63
CA VAL A 115 2.64 -4.32 -13.19
C VAL A 115 4.04 -3.90 -12.76
N PHE A 116 4.10 -3.07 -11.72
CA PHE A 116 5.34 -2.61 -11.09
C PHE A 116 5.44 -3.23 -9.70
N VAL A 117 6.58 -3.85 -9.40
CA VAL A 117 6.85 -4.49 -8.10
C VAL A 117 8.29 -4.22 -7.65
N PRO A 118 8.60 -4.37 -6.35
CA PRO A 118 9.97 -4.27 -5.88
C PRO A 118 10.88 -5.34 -6.50
N ASN A 119 12.19 -5.14 -6.40
CA ASN A 119 13.17 -6.13 -6.84
C ASN A 119 12.97 -7.47 -6.13
N LYS A 120 13.05 -8.57 -6.89
CA LYS A 120 12.92 -9.93 -6.37
C LYS A 120 13.92 -10.19 -5.24
N ARG A 121 13.42 -10.63 -4.10
CA ARG A 121 14.25 -11.13 -2.99
C ARG A 121 14.66 -12.58 -3.27
N LYS A 122 15.94 -12.90 -3.09
CA LYS A 122 16.47 -14.26 -3.27
C LYS A 122 16.56 -14.94 -1.90
N TYR A 123 15.78 -16.01 -1.72
CA TYR A 123 15.88 -16.93 -0.58
C TYR A 123 16.75 -18.11 -1.03
N TYR A 124 17.86 -18.35 -0.33
CA TYR A 124 18.86 -19.35 -0.72
C TYR A 124 18.86 -20.60 0.15
N ILE A 125 18.37 -20.50 1.38
CA ILE A 125 18.42 -21.58 2.38
C ILE A 125 17.16 -22.45 2.29
N GLU A 126 16.01 -21.84 2.01
CA GLU A 126 14.72 -22.51 2.06
C GLU A 126 13.72 -21.94 1.03
N THR A 127 12.66 -22.69 0.77
CA THR A 127 11.55 -22.24 -0.10
C THR A 127 10.64 -21.28 0.63
N LEU A 128 9.83 -20.49 -0.10
CA LEU A 128 8.81 -19.64 0.53
C LEU A 128 7.81 -20.46 1.37
N TYR A 129 7.46 -21.66 0.90
CA TYR A 129 6.55 -22.55 1.61
C TYR A 129 7.16 -23.01 2.94
N SER A 130 8.38 -23.59 2.90
CA SER A 130 9.04 -24.08 4.11
C SER A 130 9.34 -22.95 5.10
N HIS A 131 9.69 -21.76 4.61
CA HIS A 131 9.85 -20.58 5.47
C HIS A 131 8.56 -20.22 6.21
N TYR A 132 7.43 -20.26 5.50
CA TYR A 132 6.12 -20.00 6.10
C TYR A 132 5.75 -21.08 7.11
N GLU A 133 5.91 -22.36 6.77
CA GLU A 133 5.63 -23.49 7.67
C GLU A 133 6.47 -23.45 8.97
N HIS A 134 7.72 -22.98 8.90
CA HIS A 134 8.56 -22.83 10.08
C HIS A 134 8.18 -21.63 10.98
N THR A 135 7.48 -20.63 10.43
CA THR A 135 7.20 -19.36 11.13
C THR A 135 5.73 -19.15 11.48
N HIS A 136 4.84 -19.87 10.80
CA HIS A 136 3.38 -19.76 10.85
C HIS A 136 2.73 -21.15 10.74
N TYR A 137 1.39 -21.21 10.87
CA TYR A 137 0.64 -22.45 10.73
C TYR A 137 0.54 -22.83 9.25
N LYS A 138 1.14 -23.96 8.86
CA LYS A 138 1.17 -24.42 7.45
C LYS A 138 -0.21 -24.53 6.83
N GLU A 139 -1.22 -24.88 7.64
CA GLU A 139 -2.60 -25.06 7.22
C GLU A 139 -3.15 -23.76 6.61
N GLN A 140 -2.71 -22.59 7.09
CA GLN A 140 -3.12 -21.29 6.55
C GLN A 140 -2.71 -21.13 5.07
N LEU A 141 -1.58 -21.70 4.67
CA LEU A 141 -1.10 -21.64 3.31
C LEU A 141 -1.73 -22.74 2.45
N ASP A 142 -1.91 -23.94 3.01
CA ASP A 142 -2.50 -25.09 2.32
C ASP A 142 -3.96 -24.84 1.90
N GLU A 143 -4.76 -24.18 2.74
CA GLU A 143 -6.16 -23.83 2.43
C GLU A 143 -6.30 -22.79 1.30
N THR A 144 -5.23 -22.06 0.96
CA THR A 144 -5.27 -20.95 -0.03
C THR A 144 -4.65 -21.29 -1.38
N ARG A 145 -4.22 -22.53 -1.57
CA ARG A 145 -3.61 -23.05 -2.80
C ARG A 145 -4.64 -23.60 -3.78
#